data_AF-A0A258JUT8-F1
#
_entry.id   AF-A0A258JUT8-F1
#
_cell.length_a   1.000
_cell.length_b   1.000
_cell.length_c   1.000
_cell.angle_alpha   90.00
_cell.angle_beta   90.00
_cell.angle_gamma   90.00
#
_symmetry.space_group_name_H-M   'P 1'
#
loop_
_entity.id
_entity.type
_entity.pdbx_description
1 polymer ?
#
loop_
_entity_poly.entity_id
_entity_poly.type
_entity_poly.pdbx_seq_one_letter_code
_entity_poly.pdbx_strand_id
1 'polypeptide(L)'
;MNIWNKYTSIIRDNILTSSQENKDLKYWRDDMFSNTIIYIIPLSVIALIPSVIWAFEEKLYLMVVVDILAVFLAIITGIKKEIKIKKRKLLFIGTVYTLSSFLIYFVGLNSTLYLLAACFLATFIYTFKNQYAPALFNVYISILYIYLYYLDLTPPHNINFKSNELFAVFSNLIFLSFLVCSLVPKLFNGLDESFKKSIHHTKKIEKQNEVLKEITWIQSHVVRTPLSRLMAITNLLKENDNTEEEKTFLIDNIIVSSKELDQVIKEIVTKSESIGSSEN
;
A
#
# COMPACT_ATOMS: atom_id res chain seq x y z
N MET A 1 -2.35 20.54 -17.57
CA MET A 1 -1.68 19.90 -16.41
C MET A 1 -2.16 20.45 -15.05
N ASN A 2 -2.33 21.77 -14.87
CA ASN A 2 -2.72 22.36 -13.57
C ASN A 2 -4.10 21.93 -13.03
N ILE A 3 -5.11 21.73 -13.88
CA ILE A 3 -6.47 21.37 -13.43
C ILE A 3 -6.51 19.96 -12.83
N TRP A 4 -5.85 18.99 -13.48
CA TRP A 4 -5.76 17.62 -12.98
C TRP A 4 -5.05 17.56 -11.63
N ASN A 5 -3.90 18.23 -11.49
CA ASN A 5 -3.14 18.23 -10.24
C ASN A 5 -3.93 18.90 -9.09
N LYS A 6 -4.68 19.97 -9.39
CA LYS A 6 -5.55 20.62 -8.41
C LYS A 6 -6.69 19.69 -7.97
N TYR A 7 -7.33 19.02 -8.92
CA TYR A 7 -8.39 18.05 -8.66
C TYR A 7 -7.91 16.86 -7.83
N THR A 8 -6.77 16.26 -8.19
CA THR A 8 -6.21 15.11 -7.46
C THR A 8 -5.79 15.49 -6.05
N SER A 9 -5.20 16.67 -5.84
CA SER A 9 -4.88 17.19 -4.50
C SER A 9 -6.14 17.34 -3.65
N ILE A 10 -7.18 18.02 -4.16
CA ILE A 10 -8.42 18.24 -3.41
C ILE A 10 -9.03 16.92 -2.93
N ILE A 11 -9.10 15.91 -3.79
CA ILE A 11 -9.67 14.62 -3.40
C ILE A 11 -8.78 13.91 -2.37
N ARG A 12 -7.46 13.90 -2.58
CA ARG A 12 -6.53 13.28 -1.62
C ARG A 12 -6.62 13.95 -0.27
N ASP A 13 -6.62 15.28 -0.21
CA ASP A 13 -6.72 16.04 1.03
C ASP A 13 -8.05 15.82 1.77
N ASN A 14 -9.13 15.58 1.02
CA ASN A 14 -10.45 15.30 1.59
C ASN A 14 -10.58 13.87 2.14
N ILE A 15 -9.82 12.91 1.58
CA ILE A 15 -9.96 11.47 1.88
C ILE A 15 -8.87 10.99 2.85
N LEU A 16 -7.61 11.36 2.62
CA LEU A 16 -6.44 10.97 3.40
C LEU A 16 -6.14 12.05 4.45
N THR A 17 -6.72 11.91 5.64
CA THR A 17 -6.57 12.89 6.74
C THR A 17 -5.42 12.56 7.71
N SER A 18 -4.76 11.41 7.58
CA SER A 18 -3.77 10.93 8.57
C SER A 18 -2.32 11.18 8.15
N SER A 19 -1.52 11.67 9.10
CA SER A 19 -0.09 11.99 8.95
C SER A 19 0.76 10.78 8.55
N GLN A 20 1.81 11.08 7.79
CA GLN A 20 2.66 10.20 6.98
C GLN A 20 3.61 9.26 7.75
N GLU A 21 3.45 9.05 9.06
CA GLU A 21 4.52 8.43 9.85
C GLU A 21 4.61 6.89 9.77
N ASN A 22 3.53 6.18 9.42
CA ASN A 22 3.60 4.73 9.19
C ASN A 22 2.65 4.32 8.06
N LYS A 23 3.22 3.96 6.90
CA LYS A 23 2.48 3.41 5.75
C LYS A 23 2.09 1.94 6.03
N ASP A 24 1.17 1.74 6.96
CA ASP A 24 0.59 0.43 7.25
C ASP A 24 -0.37 -0.03 6.13
N LEU A 25 -0.79 -1.30 6.15
CA LEU A 25 -1.77 -1.84 5.19
C LEU A 25 -3.04 -0.97 5.08
N LYS A 26 -3.47 -0.38 6.20
CA LYS A 26 -4.68 0.44 6.26
C LYS A 26 -4.51 1.73 5.47
N TYR A 27 -3.37 2.40 5.60
CA TYR A 27 -3.01 3.56 4.78
C TYR A 27 -3.07 3.22 3.29
N TRP A 28 -2.46 2.10 2.86
CA TRP A 28 -2.49 1.70 1.44
C TRP A 28 -3.90 1.43 0.92
N ARG A 29 -4.79 0.83 1.73
CA ARG A 29 -6.21 0.66 1.37
C ARG A 29 -6.96 1.99 1.30
N ASP A 30 -6.61 2.97 2.11
CA ASP A 30 -7.20 4.31 2.07
C ASP A 30 -6.67 5.11 0.87
N ASP A 31 -5.38 4.97 0.53
CA ASP A 31 -4.75 5.57 -0.66
C ASP A 31 -5.32 4.99 -1.95
N MET A 32 -5.45 3.66 -2.02
CA MET A 32 -6.09 2.98 -3.15
C MET A 32 -7.54 3.42 -3.35
N PHE A 33 -8.28 3.63 -2.27
CA PHE A 33 -9.63 4.19 -2.35
C PHE A 33 -9.61 5.62 -2.91
N SER A 34 -8.71 6.47 -2.40
CA SER A 34 -8.56 7.83 -2.91
C SER A 34 -8.25 7.86 -4.40
N ASN A 35 -7.30 7.03 -4.85
CA ASN A 35 -6.95 6.90 -6.27
C ASN A 35 -8.14 6.37 -7.09
N THR A 36 -8.88 5.39 -6.56
CA THR A 36 -10.10 4.89 -7.20
C THR A 36 -11.13 6.01 -7.44
N ILE A 37 -11.40 6.84 -6.42
CA ILE A 37 -12.34 7.97 -6.55
C ILE A 37 -11.82 9.03 -7.54
N ILE A 38 -10.52 9.32 -7.53
CA ILE A 38 -9.89 10.24 -8.48
C ILE A 38 -10.20 9.83 -9.93
N TYR A 39 -10.08 8.55 -10.27
CA TYR A 39 -10.34 8.08 -11.63
C TYR A 39 -11.82 7.87 -11.93
N ILE A 40 -12.61 7.37 -10.98
CA ILE A 40 -14.01 7.03 -11.22
C ILE A 40 -14.87 8.26 -11.48
N ILE A 41 -14.69 9.37 -10.77
CA ILE A 41 -15.54 10.56 -10.97
C ILE A 41 -15.52 11.03 -12.44
N PRO A 42 -14.38 11.37 -13.07
CA PRO A 42 -14.38 11.82 -14.46
C PRO A 42 -14.81 10.73 -15.44
N LEU A 43 -14.40 9.47 -15.22
CA LEU A 43 -14.77 8.36 -16.10
C LEU A 43 -16.28 8.06 -16.03
N SER A 44 -16.89 8.20 -14.87
CA SER A 44 -18.33 7.99 -14.67
C SER A 44 -19.17 9.06 -15.38
N VAL A 45 -18.71 10.31 -15.42
CA VAL A 45 -19.36 11.38 -16.19
C VAL A 45 -19.29 11.10 -17.69
N ILE A 46 -18.15 10.60 -18.18
CA ILE A 46 -18.01 10.19 -19.59
C ILE A 46 -18.93 9.01 -19.91
N ALA A 47 -18.98 8.01 -19.03
CA ALA A 47 -19.82 6.81 -19.21
C ALA A 47 -21.32 7.11 -19.10
N LEU A 48 -21.72 8.15 -18.36
CA LEU A 48 -23.11 8.54 -18.19
C LEU A 48 -23.78 8.95 -19.51
N ILE A 49 -23.05 9.62 -20.40
CA ILE A 49 -23.61 10.16 -21.66
C ILE A 49 -24.20 9.06 -22.55
N PRO A 50 -23.44 8.02 -22.97
CA PRO A 50 -24.01 6.95 -23.78
C PRO A 50 -25.07 6.14 -23.03
N SER A 51 -24.94 5.96 -21.71
CA SER A 51 -25.92 5.23 -20.89
C SER A 51 -27.29 5.92 -20.91
N VAL A 52 -27.31 7.24 -20.73
CA VAL A 52 -28.53 8.04 -20.74
C VAL A 52 -29.18 8.06 -22.12
N ILE A 53 -28.40 8.19 -23.20
CA ILE A 53 -28.92 8.16 -24.58
C ILE A 53 -29.65 6.84 -24.83
N TRP A 54 -28.98 5.71 -24.56
CA TRP A 54 -29.57 4.38 -24.73
C TRP A 54 -30.83 4.19 -23.87
N ALA A 55 -30.79 4.60 -22.59
CA ALA A 55 -31.93 4.46 -21.70
C ALA A 55 -33.15 5.31 -22.13
N PHE A 56 -32.94 6.46 -22.79
CA PHE A 56 -34.04 7.25 -23.36
C PHE A 56 -34.65 6.58 -24.60
N GLU A 57 -33.82 5.99 -25.47
CA GLU A 57 -34.29 5.24 -26.65
C GLU A 57 -35.17 4.06 -26.23
N GLU A 58 -34.77 3.35 -25.17
CA GLU A 58 -35.49 2.20 -24.63
C GLU A 58 -36.62 2.55 -23.65
N LYS A 59 -36.90 3.85 -23.43
CA LYS A 59 -37.92 4.37 -22.49
C LYS A 59 -37.71 3.90 -21.03
N LEU A 60 -36.48 3.60 -20.64
CA LEU A 60 -36.08 3.16 -19.30
C LEU A 60 -35.76 4.34 -18.38
N TYR A 61 -36.75 5.19 -18.09
CA TYR A 61 -36.56 6.42 -17.29
C TYR A 61 -36.00 6.15 -15.88
N LEU A 62 -36.35 5.01 -15.28
CA LEU A 62 -35.84 4.65 -13.95
C LEU A 62 -34.33 4.41 -13.96
N MET A 63 -33.79 3.84 -15.04
CA MET A 63 -32.35 3.61 -15.19
C MET A 63 -31.57 4.93 -15.32
N VAL A 64 -32.12 5.90 -16.07
CA VAL A 64 -31.55 7.27 -16.16
C VAL A 64 -31.39 7.90 -14.78
N VAL A 65 -32.43 7.80 -13.93
CA VAL A 65 -32.40 8.33 -12.56
C VAL A 65 -31.33 7.64 -11.73
N VAL A 66 -31.22 6.31 -11.82
CA VAL A 66 -30.20 5.53 -11.09
C VAL A 66 -28.79 5.92 -11.52
N ASP A 67 -28.52 6.07 -12.82
CA ASP A 67 -27.20 6.42 -13.33
C ASP A 67 -26.78 7.83 -12.89
N ILE A 68 -27.68 8.81 -12.98
CA ILE A 68 -27.43 10.19 -12.53
C ILE A 68 -27.18 10.21 -11.02
N LEU A 69 -27.98 9.49 -10.23
CA LEU A 69 -27.80 9.38 -8.78
C LEU A 69 -26.47 8.69 -8.43
N ALA A 70 -26.06 7.68 -9.18
CA ALA A 70 -24.80 6.97 -8.94
C ALA A 70 -23.58 7.89 -9.15
N VAL A 71 -23.57 8.67 -10.24
CA VAL A 71 -22.52 9.66 -10.51
C VAL A 71 -22.53 10.76 -9.43
N PHE A 72 -23.71 11.25 -9.05
CA PHE A 72 -23.84 12.25 -8.00
C PHE A 72 -23.30 11.76 -6.65
N LEU A 73 -23.63 10.53 -6.25
CA LEU A 73 -23.12 9.92 -5.03
C LEU A 73 -21.61 9.68 -5.08
N ALA A 74 -21.06 9.32 -6.24
CA ALA A 74 -19.61 9.19 -6.43
C ALA A 74 -18.90 10.55 -6.21
N ILE A 75 -19.45 11.64 -6.75
CA ILE A 75 -18.95 13.00 -6.55
C ILE A 75 -19.02 13.40 -5.07
N ILE A 76 -20.15 13.19 -4.39
CA ILE A 76 -20.29 13.46 -2.95
C ILE A 76 -19.22 12.71 -2.16
N THR A 77 -18.98 11.44 -2.51
CA THR A 77 -18.01 10.60 -1.81
C THR A 77 -16.58 11.15 -1.91
N GLY A 78 -16.22 11.81 -3.02
CA GLY A 78 -14.90 12.44 -3.19
C GLY A 78 -14.77 13.84 -2.60
N ILE A 79 -15.82 14.67 -2.68
CA ILE A 79 -15.72 16.11 -2.40
C ILE A 79 -16.12 16.47 -0.97
N LYS A 80 -17.13 15.81 -0.38
CA LYS A 80 -17.70 16.27 0.90
C LYS A 80 -16.78 15.96 2.08
N LYS A 81 -16.07 16.95 2.65
CA LYS A 81 -15.04 16.76 3.72
C LYS A 81 -15.50 16.07 5.00
N GLU A 82 -16.76 16.22 5.42
CA GLU A 82 -17.25 15.79 6.74
C GLU A 82 -17.41 14.27 6.92
N ILE A 83 -17.33 13.48 5.86
CA ILE A 83 -17.61 12.04 5.92
C ILE A 83 -16.35 11.28 6.36
N LYS A 84 -16.46 10.52 7.47
CA LYS A 84 -15.40 9.58 7.91
C LYS A 84 -15.05 8.58 6.81
N ILE A 85 -13.76 8.25 6.64
CA ILE A 85 -13.26 7.34 5.60
C ILE A 85 -14.02 6.01 5.50
N LYS A 86 -14.33 5.39 6.65
CA LYS A 86 -15.11 4.13 6.70
C LYS A 86 -16.51 4.28 6.08
N LYS A 87 -17.20 5.39 6.37
CA LYS A 87 -18.54 5.67 5.83
C LYS A 87 -18.47 6.00 4.33
N ARG A 88 -17.42 6.71 3.87
CA ARG A 88 -17.19 6.96 2.43
C ARG A 88 -17.05 5.66 1.64
N LYS A 89 -16.21 4.74 2.14
CA LYS A 89 -15.98 3.45 1.50
C LYS A 89 -17.29 2.64 1.39
N LEU A 90 -18.06 2.57 2.48
CA LEU A 90 -19.34 1.88 2.47
C LEU A 90 -20.38 2.55 1.55
N LEU A 91 -20.43 3.89 1.52
CA LEU A 91 -21.29 4.64 0.61
C LEU A 91 -20.94 4.32 -0.85
N PHE A 92 -19.66 4.40 -1.21
CA PHE A 92 -19.19 4.08 -2.55
C PHE A 92 -19.51 2.64 -2.97
N ILE A 93 -19.19 1.67 -2.09
CA ILE A 93 -19.49 0.26 -2.33
C ILE A 93 -20.99 0.05 -2.53
N GLY A 94 -21.82 0.67 -1.68
CA GLY A 94 -23.29 0.62 -1.82
C GLY A 94 -23.78 1.19 -3.14
N THR A 95 -23.22 2.32 -3.60
CA THR A 95 -23.55 2.91 -4.90
C THR A 95 -23.24 1.96 -6.06
N VAL A 96 -22.04 1.38 -6.08
CA VAL A 96 -21.60 0.46 -7.15
C VAL A 96 -22.48 -0.80 -7.17
N TYR A 97 -22.82 -1.34 -6.00
CA TYR A 97 -23.71 -2.49 -5.89
C TYR A 97 -25.15 -2.21 -6.31
N THR A 98 -25.66 -1.03 -5.95
CA THR A 98 -27.00 -0.58 -6.37
C THR A 98 -27.05 -0.47 -7.88
N LEU A 99 -26.08 0.23 -8.48
CA LEU A 99 -25.95 0.36 -9.93
C LEU A 99 -25.86 -1.02 -10.61
N SER A 100 -25.02 -1.92 -10.11
CA SER A 100 -24.87 -3.28 -10.66
C SER A 100 -26.17 -4.09 -10.61
N SER A 101 -26.95 -3.94 -9.54
CA SER A 101 -28.24 -4.63 -9.37
C SER A 101 -29.27 -4.12 -10.37
N PHE A 102 -29.34 -2.80 -10.59
CA PHE A 102 -30.21 -2.20 -11.60
C PHE A 102 -29.80 -2.55 -13.02
N LEU A 103 -28.49 -2.59 -13.31
CA LEU A 103 -27.98 -3.03 -14.61
C LEU A 103 -28.35 -4.48 -14.90
N ILE A 104 -28.27 -5.37 -13.91
CA ILE A 104 -28.72 -6.76 -14.07
C ILE A 104 -30.23 -6.82 -14.31
N TYR A 105 -31.02 -6.04 -13.55
CA TYR A 105 -32.48 -6.02 -13.68
C TYR A 105 -32.96 -5.52 -15.05
N PHE A 106 -32.36 -4.45 -15.59
CA PHE A 106 -32.79 -3.84 -16.85
C PHE A 106 -32.11 -4.40 -18.10
N VAL A 107 -30.84 -4.80 -18.02
CA VAL A 107 -30.03 -5.25 -19.18
C VAL A 107 -29.88 -6.78 -19.23
N GLY A 108 -29.93 -7.46 -18.08
CA GLY A 108 -29.86 -8.93 -17.99
C GLY A 108 -28.48 -9.50 -17.67
N LEU A 109 -28.26 -10.77 -18.06
CA LEU A 109 -27.11 -11.59 -17.64
C LEU A 109 -25.73 -11.01 -17.99
N ASN A 110 -25.58 -10.26 -19.09
CA ASN A 110 -24.31 -9.64 -19.47
C ASN A 110 -23.80 -8.65 -18.41
N SER A 111 -24.72 -8.06 -17.63
CA SER A 111 -24.38 -7.11 -16.59
C SER A 111 -23.82 -7.75 -15.31
N THR A 112 -23.77 -9.09 -15.22
CA THR A 112 -23.16 -9.79 -14.07
C THR A 112 -21.68 -9.45 -13.88
N LEU A 113 -21.00 -9.00 -14.93
CA LEU A 113 -19.63 -8.49 -14.85
C LEU A 113 -19.50 -7.25 -13.95
N TYR A 114 -20.52 -6.38 -13.92
CA TYR A 114 -20.53 -5.22 -13.02
C TYR A 114 -20.66 -5.65 -11.56
N LEU A 115 -21.42 -6.70 -11.29
CA LEU A 115 -21.55 -7.28 -9.96
C LEU A 115 -20.27 -7.98 -9.49
N LEU A 116 -19.52 -8.60 -10.41
CA LEU A 116 -18.17 -9.10 -10.13
C LEU A 116 -17.20 -7.94 -9.83
N ALA A 117 -17.24 -6.88 -10.64
CA ALA A 117 -16.42 -5.68 -10.43
C ALA A 117 -16.72 -5.00 -9.08
N ALA A 118 -18.01 -4.94 -8.68
CA ALA A 118 -18.43 -4.45 -7.38
C ALA A 118 -17.80 -5.25 -6.23
N CYS A 119 -17.81 -6.58 -6.33
CA CYS A 119 -17.19 -7.49 -5.37
C CYS A 119 -15.68 -7.28 -5.26
N PHE A 120 -15.00 -7.16 -6.41
CA PHE A 120 -13.57 -6.88 -6.47
C PHE A 120 -13.24 -5.55 -5.80
N LEU A 121 -13.91 -4.46 -6.21
CA LEU A 121 -13.70 -3.13 -5.63
C LEU A 121 -13.97 -3.13 -4.13
N ALA A 122 -15.05 -3.76 -3.67
CA ALA A 122 -15.38 -3.85 -2.25
C ALA A 122 -14.28 -4.55 -1.45
N THR A 123 -13.80 -5.70 -1.93
CA THR A 123 -12.75 -6.50 -1.27
C THR A 123 -11.42 -5.74 -1.22
N PHE A 124 -11.10 -5.02 -2.28
CA PHE A 124 -9.85 -4.26 -2.41
C PHE A 124 -9.84 -3.03 -1.50
N ILE A 125 -10.95 -2.29 -1.46
CA ILE A 125 -11.06 -0.99 -0.77
C ILE A 125 -11.34 -1.15 0.74
N TYR A 126 -12.09 -2.18 1.14
CA TYR A 126 -12.61 -2.31 2.50
C TYR A 126 -12.26 -3.66 3.13
N THR A 127 -11.93 -3.63 4.42
CA THR A 127 -11.72 -4.85 5.22
C THR A 127 -13.00 -5.16 5.98
N PHE A 128 -13.76 -6.13 5.50
CA PHE A 128 -14.97 -6.61 6.15
C PHE A 128 -14.64 -7.48 7.37
N LYS A 129 -15.56 -7.54 8.35
CA LYS A 129 -15.46 -8.49 9.47
C LYS A 129 -15.44 -9.94 8.97
N ASN A 130 -16.33 -10.24 8.02
CA ASN A 130 -16.31 -11.48 7.24
C ASN A 130 -15.75 -11.15 5.85
N GLN A 131 -14.59 -11.69 5.51
CA GLN A 131 -13.92 -11.43 4.23
C GLN A 131 -14.76 -11.85 3.01
N TYR A 132 -15.68 -12.80 3.18
CA TYR A 132 -16.58 -13.28 2.13
C TYR A 132 -17.87 -12.46 2.02
N ALA A 133 -18.05 -11.40 2.80
CA ALA A 133 -19.28 -10.59 2.76
C ALA A 133 -19.65 -10.07 1.36
N PRO A 134 -18.71 -9.57 0.51
CA PRO A 134 -19.05 -9.16 -0.85
C PRO A 134 -19.55 -10.32 -1.73
N ALA A 135 -18.92 -11.50 -1.61
CA ALA A 135 -19.36 -12.69 -2.34
C ALA A 135 -20.75 -13.17 -1.89
N LEU A 136 -21.02 -13.15 -0.58
CA LEU A 136 -22.34 -13.47 -0.03
C LEU A 136 -23.41 -12.48 -0.52
N PHE A 137 -23.06 -11.21 -0.67
CA PHE A 137 -23.96 -10.21 -1.24
C PHE A 137 -24.24 -10.47 -2.74
N ASN A 138 -23.22 -10.92 -3.50
CA ASN A 138 -23.42 -11.39 -4.88
C ASN A 138 -24.36 -12.60 -4.94
N VAL A 139 -24.22 -13.56 -4.02
CA VAL A 139 -25.15 -14.71 -3.92
C VAL A 139 -26.58 -14.22 -3.68
N TYR A 140 -26.77 -13.29 -2.74
CA TYR A 140 -28.08 -12.72 -2.45
C TYR A 140 -28.72 -12.05 -3.68
N ILE A 141 -27.98 -11.18 -4.38
CA ILE A 141 -28.48 -10.51 -5.59
C ILE A 141 -28.78 -11.52 -6.70
N SER A 142 -27.96 -12.56 -6.84
CA SER A 142 -28.18 -13.63 -7.82
C SER A 142 -29.48 -14.38 -7.54
N ILE A 143 -29.70 -14.82 -6.29
CA ILE A 143 -30.94 -15.51 -5.90
C ILE A 143 -32.16 -14.60 -6.09
N LEU A 144 -32.05 -13.33 -5.70
CA LEU A 144 -33.12 -12.34 -5.87
C LEU A 144 -33.50 -12.19 -7.36
N TYR A 145 -32.51 -12.07 -8.24
CA TYR A 145 -32.77 -11.94 -9.67
C TYR A 145 -33.42 -13.21 -10.26
N ILE A 146 -32.94 -14.40 -9.90
CA ILE A 146 -33.53 -15.67 -10.33
C ILE A 146 -34.99 -15.76 -9.88
N TYR A 147 -35.27 -15.35 -8.64
CA TYR A 147 -36.63 -15.32 -8.11
C TYR A 147 -37.54 -14.34 -8.88
N LEU A 148 -37.05 -13.13 -9.18
CA LEU A 148 -37.79 -12.14 -9.99
C LEU A 148 -38.06 -12.62 -11.42
N TYR A 149 -37.10 -13.34 -12.02
CA TYR A 149 -37.23 -13.91 -13.35
C TYR A 149 -38.35 -14.97 -13.41
N TYR A 150 -38.41 -15.89 -12.44
CA TYR A 150 -39.47 -16.92 -12.39
C TYR A 150 -40.87 -16.36 -12.07
N LEU A 151 -40.97 -15.14 -11.54
CA LEU A 151 -42.24 -14.46 -11.29
C LEU A 151 -42.71 -13.59 -12.48
N ASP A 152 -41.97 -13.59 -13.60
CA ASP A 152 -42.21 -12.72 -14.76
C ASP A 152 -42.26 -11.21 -14.38
N LEU A 153 -41.57 -10.83 -13.30
CA LEU A 153 -41.47 -9.44 -12.83
C LEU A 153 -40.29 -8.69 -13.43
N THR A 154 -39.47 -9.35 -14.25
CA THR A 154 -38.38 -8.71 -15.00
C THR A 154 -38.93 -7.93 -16.19
N PRO A 155 -38.33 -6.79 -16.57
CA PRO A 155 -38.80 -5.99 -17.70
C PRO A 155 -38.96 -6.86 -18.96
N PRO A 156 -40.05 -6.71 -19.72
CA PRO A 156 -40.42 -7.60 -20.83
C PRO A 156 -39.52 -7.47 -22.07
N HIS A 157 -38.42 -6.73 -21.97
CA HIS A 157 -37.43 -6.70 -23.04
C HIS A 157 -36.95 -8.13 -23.29
N ASN A 158 -36.87 -8.51 -24.57
CA ASN A 158 -36.76 -9.88 -25.08
C ASN A 158 -35.56 -10.68 -24.52
N ILE A 159 -35.64 -11.15 -23.28
CA ILE A 159 -34.58 -11.98 -22.70
C ILE A 159 -35.16 -13.31 -22.22
N ASN A 160 -35.58 -14.11 -23.20
CA ASN A 160 -35.96 -15.48 -22.97
C ASN A 160 -34.69 -16.34 -22.84
N PHE A 161 -34.08 -16.32 -21.65
CA PHE A 161 -32.92 -17.14 -21.35
C PHE A 161 -33.32 -18.61 -21.24
N LYS A 162 -32.46 -19.51 -21.72
CA LYS A 162 -32.57 -20.91 -21.31
C LYS A 162 -32.22 -20.99 -19.82
N SER A 163 -33.00 -21.74 -19.03
CA SER A 163 -32.75 -21.92 -17.59
C SER A 163 -31.29 -22.33 -17.31
N ASN A 164 -30.71 -23.18 -18.17
CA ASN A 164 -29.31 -23.60 -18.08
C ASN A 164 -28.29 -22.45 -18.20
N GLU A 165 -28.55 -21.44 -19.04
CA GLU A 165 -27.66 -20.29 -19.22
C GLU A 165 -27.64 -19.43 -17.95
N LEU A 166 -28.80 -19.20 -17.35
CA LEU A 166 -28.95 -18.45 -16.12
C LEU A 166 -28.19 -19.12 -14.96
N PHE A 167 -28.34 -20.44 -14.78
CA PHE A 167 -27.58 -21.17 -13.77
C PHE A 167 -26.07 -21.15 -14.03
N ALA A 168 -25.64 -21.31 -15.28
CA ALA A 168 -24.23 -21.29 -15.64
C ALA A 168 -23.56 -19.94 -15.33
N VAL A 169 -24.20 -18.82 -15.71
CA VAL A 169 -23.66 -17.48 -15.49
C VAL A 169 -23.57 -17.16 -13.99
N PHE A 170 -24.64 -17.38 -13.22
CA PHE A 170 -24.63 -17.06 -11.79
C PHE A 170 -23.72 -17.99 -10.98
N SER A 171 -23.62 -19.27 -11.33
CA SER A 171 -22.65 -20.18 -10.70
C SER A 171 -21.21 -19.70 -10.90
N ASN A 172 -20.85 -19.29 -12.13
CA ASN A 172 -19.54 -18.75 -12.43
C ASN A 172 -19.28 -17.43 -11.69
N LEU A 173 -20.26 -16.53 -11.64
CA LEU A 173 -20.15 -15.28 -10.88
C LEU A 173 -19.88 -15.56 -9.39
N ILE A 174 -20.63 -16.47 -8.78
CA ILE A 174 -20.48 -16.83 -7.36
C ILE A 174 -19.09 -17.43 -7.13
N PHE A 175 -18.68 -18.40 -7.94
CA PHE A 175 -17.35 -19.00 -7.86
C PHE A 175 -16.23 -17.95 -7.93
N LEU A 176 -16.26 -17.08 -8.95
CA LEU A 176 -15.28 -16.01 -9.11
C LEU A 176 -15.30 -15.01 -7.95
N SER A 177 -16.48 -14.71 -7.40
CA SER A 177 -16.62 -13.80 -6.26
C SER A 177 -15.94 -14.36 -5.00
N PHE A 178 -16.13 -15.65 -4.72
CA PHE A 178 -15.45 -16.31 -3.60
C PHE A 178 -13.94 -16.40 -3.82
N LEU A 179 -13.51 -16.68 -5.05
CA LEU A 179 -12.09 -16.70 -5.43
C LEU A 179 -11.45 -15.33 -5.19
N VAL A 180 -12.09 -14.24 -5.62
CA VAL A 180 -11.61 -12.87 -5.39
C VAL A 180 -11.52 -12.57 -3.88
N CYS A 181 -12.57 -12.90 -3.11
CA CYS A 181 -12.57 -12.71 -1.66
C CYS A 181 -11.50 -13.55 -0.93
N SER A 182 -11.01 -14.65 -1.53
CA SER A 182 -9.92 -15.45 -0.97
C SER A 182 -8.54 -14.95 -1.38
N LEU A 183 -8.35 -14.57 -2.65
CA LEU A 183 -7.03 -14.23 -3.19
C LEU A 183 -6.61 -12.81 -2.82
N VAL A 184 -7.50 -11.83 -2.95
CA VAL A 184 -7.17 -10.42 -2.74
C VAL A 184 -6.64 -10.17 -1.32
N PRO A 185 -7.30 -10.63 -0.24
CA PRO A 185 -6.75 -10.47 1.11
C PRO A 185 -5.40 -11.17 1.32
N LYS A 186 -5.21 -12.36 0.73
CA LYS A 186 -3.94 -13.10 0.83
C LYS A 186 -2.79 -12.34 0.17
N LEU A 187 -3.03 -11.73 -1.00
CA LEU A 187 -2.04 -10.88 -1.68
C LEU A 187 -1.67 -9.66 -0.83
N PHE A 188 -2.67 -8.98 -0.26
CA PHE A 188 -2.44 -7.82 0.61
C PHE A 188 -1.64 -8.17 1.86
N ASN A 189 -1.96 -9.29 2.53
CA ASN A 189 -1.23 -9.72 3.71
C ASN A 189 0.22 -10.10 3.38
N GLY A 190 0.45 -10.84 2.30
CA GLY A 190 1.81 -11.19 1.86
C GLY A 190 2.65 -9.95 1.49
N LEU A 191 2.01 -8.93 0.90
CA LEU A 191 2.67 -7.66 0.59
C LEU A 191 3.04 -6.88 1.87
N ASP A 192 2.15 -6.81 2.86
CA ASP A 192 2.41 -6.16 4.15
C ASP A 192 3.54 -6.84 4.93
N GLU A 193 3.56 -8.17 4.96
CA GLU A 193 4.65 -8.94 5.56
C GLU A 193 5.99 -8.67 4.86
N SER A 194 6.00 -8.66 3.53
CA SER A 194 7.19 -8.36 2.73
C SER A 194 7.72 -6.95 3.01
N PHE A 195 6.82 -5.95 3.06
CA PHE A 195 7.21 -4.58 3.39
C PHE A 195 7.77 -4.43 4.80
N LYS A 196 7.12 -5.05 5.81
CA LYS A 196 7.62 -5.04 7.19
C LYS A 196 9.01 -5.65 7.29
N LYS A 197 9.24 -6.77 6.60
CA LYS A 197 10.56 -7.41 6.53
C LYS A 197 11.60 -6.51 5.88
N SER A 198 11.25 -5.86 4.76
CA SER A 198 12.15 -4.90 4.09
C SER A 198 12.52 -3.73 4.99
N ILE A 199 11.55 -3.10 5.66
CA ILE A 199 11.81 -1.99 6.60
C ILE A 199 12.71 -2.44 7.74
N HIS A 200 12.48 -3.64 8.29
CA HIS A 200 13.32 -4.18 9.34
C HIS A 200 14.77 -4.39 8.89
N HIS A 201 14.97 -4.97 7.69
CA HIS A 201 16.31 -5.12 7.11
C HIS A 201 17.00 -3.77 6.86
N THR A 202 16.28 -2.78 6.32
CA THR A 202 16.84 -1.43 6.11
C THR A 202 17.29 -0.81 7.42
N LYS A 203 16.47 -0.87 8.48
CA LYS A 203 16.85 -0.36 9.81
C LYS A 203 18.07 -1.08 10.38
N LYS A 204 18.19 -2.40 10.17
CA LYS A 204 19.37 -3.16 10.59
C LYS A 204 20.62 -2.66 9.86
N ILE A 205 20.55 -2.49 8.54
CA ILE A 205 21.65 -1.98 7.71
C ILE A 205 22.03 -0.55 8.12
N GLU A 206 21.06 0.33 8.38
CA GLU A 206 21.31 1.69 8.86
C GLU A 206 22.10 1.69 10.16
N LYS A 207 21.69 0.86 11.14
CA LYS A 207 22.41 0.69 12.41
C LYS A 207 23.83 0.16 12.21
N GLN A 208 24.02 -0.83 11.33
CA GLN A 208 25.34 -1.34 10.99
C GLN A 208 26.22 -0.26 10.36
N ASN A 209 25.66 0.55 9.45
CA ASN A 209 26.36 1.68 8.82
C ASN A 209 26.79 2.75 9.83
N GLU A 210 25.99 3.04 10.85
CA GLU A 210 26.38 3.96 11.92
C GLU A 210 27.61 3.46 12.68
N VAL A 211 27.64 2.18 13.05
CA VAL A 211 28.81 1.58 13.74
C VAL A 211 30.02 1.55 12.81
N LEU A 212 29.86 1.22 11.53
CA LEU A 212 30.96 1.26 10.55
C LEU A 212 31.54 2.67 10.37
N LYS A 213 30.68 3.72 10.38
CA LYS A 213 31.14 5.11 10.36
C LYS A 213 31.94 5.46 11.60
N GLU A 214 31.51 4.99 12.77
CA GLU A 214 32.25 5.18 14.02
C GLU A 214 33.62 4.49 13.96
N ILE A 215 33.69 3.25 13.51
CA ILE A 215 34.95 2.53 13.30
C ILE A 215 35.87 3.29 12.33
N THR A 216 35.32 3.77 11.21
CA THR A 216 36.09 4.55 10.21
C THR A 216 36.65 5.84 10.81
N TRP A 217 35.87 6.51 11.69
CA TRP A 217 36.33 7.70 12.41
C TRP A 217 37.48 7.37 13.37
N ILE A 218 37.36 6.30 14.16
CA ILE A 218 38.41 5.82 15.06
C ILE A 218 39.69 5.49 14.27
N GLN A 219 39.56 4.76 13.17
CA GLN A 219 40.71 4.42 12.30
C GLN A 219 41.40 5.64 11.68
N SER A 220 40.63 6.65 11.25
CA SER A 220 41.21 7.80 10.55
C SER A 220 41.79 8.85 11.48
N HIS A 221 41.21 9.01 12.68
CA HIS A 221 41.57 10.10 13.60
C HIS A 221 42.22 9.60 14.89
N VAL A 222 41.61 8.62 15.57
CA VAL A 222 42.07 8.17 16.89
C VAL A 222 43.35 7.34 16.78
N VAL A 223 43.41 6.41 15.82
CA VAL A 223 44.62 5.61 15.52
C VAL A 223 45.80 6.48 15.07
N ARG A 224 45.51 7.59 14.37
CA ARG A 224 46.55 8.45 13.78
C ARG A 224 47.42 9.14 14.82
N THR A 225 46.87 9.47 15.99
CA THR A 225 47.57 10.17 17.08
C THR A 225 48.74 9.36 17.65
N PRO A 226 48.53 8.13 18.20
CA PRO A 226 49.64 7.32 18.70
C PRO A 226 50.59 6.90 17.58
N LEU A 227 50.09 6.68 16.36
CA LEU A 227 50.93 6.35 15.21
C LEU A 227 51.88 7.51 14.84
N SER A 228 51.36 8.74 14.79
CA SER A 228 52.18 9.92 14.46
C SER A 228 53.20 10.23 15.55
N ARG A 229 52.84 10.00 16.83
CA ARG A 229 53.78 10.03 17.96
C ARG A 229 54.90 9.01 17.79
N LEU A 230 54.56 7.76 17.48
CA LEU A 230 55.55 6.71 17.22
C LEU A 230 56.49 7.11 16.08
N MET A 231 55.96 7.58 14.95
CA MET A 231 56.77 8.04 13.82
C MET A 231 57.73 9.18 14.23
N ALA A 232 57.24 10.20 14.94
CA ALA A 232 58.06 11.31 15.41
C ALA A 232 59.17 10.85 16.35
N ILE A 233 58.84 10.03 17.36
CA ILE A 233 59.81 9.52 18.33
C ILE A 233 60.87 8.63 17.65
N THR A 234 60.45 7.77 16.70
CA THR A 234 61.39 6.93 15.95
C THR A 234 62.31 7.75 15.04
N ASN A 235 61.89 8.93 14.57
CA ASN A 235 62.76 9.84 13.83
C ASN A 235 63.76 10.52 14.76
N LEU A 236 63.34 11.00 15.93
CA LEU A 236 64.23 11.59 16.94
C LEU A 236 65.29 10.58 17.42
N LEU A 237 64.91 9.32 17.61
CA LEU A 237 65.83 8.23 17.99
C LEU A 237 66.94 7.96 16.94
N LYS A 238 66.74 8.35 15.68
CA LYS A 238 67.76 8.18 14.61
C LYS A 238 68.82 9.28 14.61
N GLU A 239 68.64 10.34 15.39
CA GLU A 239 69.63 11.42 15.51
C GLU A 239 70.84 10.94 16.34
N ASN A 240 72.06 11.21 15.86
CA ASN A 240 73.30 10.64 16.42
C ASN A 240 73.76 11.27 17.74
N ASP A 241 73.12 12.34 18.19
CA ASP A 241 73.60 13.18 19.30
C ASP A 241 72.80 12.99 20.61
N ASN A 242 71.86 12.02 20.63
CA ASN A 242 71.04 11.75 21.82
C ASN A 242 71.85 11.15 22.97
N THR A 243 71.69 11.71 24.16
CA THR A 243 72.20 11.14 25.42
C THR A 243 71.50 9.82 25.78
N GLU A 244 72.11 9.00 26.64
CA GLU A 244 71.48 7.74 27.10
C GLU A 244 70.19 7.98 27.89
N GLU A 245 70.10 9.09 28.62
CA GLU A 245 68.87 9.49 29.33
C GLU A 245 67.75 9.86 28.33
N GLU A 246 68.06 10.62 27.27
CA GLU A 246 67.09 10.97 26.21
C GLU A 246 66.62 9.74 25.44
N LYS A 247 67.52 8.82 25.10
CA LYS A 247 67.15 7.53 24.46
C LYS A 247 66.18 6.74 25.32
N THR A 248 66.47 6.65 26.63
CA THR A 248 65.60 5.94 27.59
C THR A 248 64.22 6.58 27.63
N PHE A 249 64.15 7.91 27.71
CA PHE A 249 62.89 8.66 27.67
C PHE A 249 62.09 8.45 26.37
N LEU A 250 62.75 8.47 25.21
CA LEU A 250 62.10 8.24 23.91
C LEU A 250 61.55 6.80 23.82
N ILE A 251 62.30 5.79 24.30
CA ILE A 251 61.84 4.39 24.35
C ILE A 251 60.60 4.24 25.24
N ASP A 252 60.59 4.86 26.42
CA ASP A 252 59.43 4.83 27.32
C ASP A 252 58.18 5.42 26.64
N ASN A 253 58.33 6.52 25.91
CA ASN A 253 57.23 7.14 25.16
C ASN A 253 56.76 6.29 23.96
N ILE A 254 57.64 5.49 23.34
CA ILE A 254 57.23 4.48 22.34
C ILE A 254 56.35 3.42 22.98
N ILE A 255 56.74 2.90 24.15
CA ILE A 255 55.97 1.89 24.87
C ILE A 255 54.57 2.42 25.21
N VAL A 256 54.48 3.66 25.72
CA VAL A 256 53.19 4.30 26.02
C VAL A 256 52.34 4.43 24.76
N SER A 257 52.90 4.99 23.67
CA SER A 257 52.18 5.18 22.41
C SER A 257 51.72 3.85 21.78
N SER A 258 52.53 2.79 21.91
CA SER A 258 52.20 1.45 21.42
C SER A 258 51.05 0.82 22.21
N LYS A 259 51.02 1.01 23.54
CA LYS A 259 49.90 0.57 24.40
C LYS A 259 48.60 1.32 24.09
N GLU A 260 48.69 2.63 23.88
CA GLU A 260 47.53 3.43 23.43
C GLU A 260 46.98 2.92 22.10
N LEU A 261 47.86 2.66 21.12
CA LEU A 261 47.46 2.11 19.82
C LEU A 261 46.79 0.73 19.95
N ASP A 262 47.38 -0.17 20.75
CA ASP A 262 46.79 -1.50 21.02
C ASP A 262 45.38 -1.38 21.64
N GLN A 263 45.18 -0.42 22.55
CA GLN A 263 43.87 -0.17 23.15
C GLN A 263 42.83 0.29 22.11
N VAL A 264 43.23 1.18 21.18
CA VAL A 264 42.35 1.64 20.09
C VAL A 264 42.02 0.49 19.12
N ILE A 265 42.99 -0.38 18.83
CA ILE A 265 42.77 -1.57 17.99
C ILE A 265 41.75 -2.51 18.66
N LYS A 266 41.90 -2.77 19.97
CA LYS A 266 40.93 -3.58 20.73
C LYS A 266 39.52 -2.99 20.66
N GLU A 267 39.39 -1.67 20.79
CA GLU A 267 38.09 -1.00 20.65
C GLU A 267 37.45 -1.22 19.27
N ILE A 268 38.23 -1.11 18.19
CA ILE A 268 37.76 -1.38 16.82
C ILE A 268 37.29 -2.84 16.68
N VAL A 269 38.06 -3.79 17.20
CA VAL A 269 37.71 -5.22 17.15
C VAL A 269 36.39 -5.46 17.89
N THR A 270 36.24 -4.98 19.12
CA THR A 270 35.00 -5.14 19.89
C THR A 270 33.80 -4.51 19.19
N LYS A 271 33.94 -3.31 18.61
CA LYS A 271 32.86 -2.68 17.82
C LYS A 271 32.51 -3.48 16.56
N SER A 272 33.51 -4.05 15.88
CA SER A 272 33.30 -4.88 14.69
C SER A 272 32.58 -6.19 15.01
N GLU A 273 32.93 -6.83 16.15
CA GLU A 273 32.25 -8.04 16.64
C GLU A 273 30.78 -7.79 16.97
N SER A 274 30.44 -6.59 17.49
CA SER A 274 29.05 -6.20 17.78
C SER A 274 28.16 -6.13 16.52
N ILE A 275 28.75 -5.92 15.35
CA ILE A 275 28.05 -5.95 14.05
C ILE A 275 27.75 -7.40 13.66
N GLY A 276 28.74 -8.29 13.73
CA GLY A 276 28.61 -9.69 13.30
C GLY A 276 27.74 -10.54 14.23
N SER A 277 27.75 -10.26 15.54
CA SER A 277 26.90 -10.98 16.52
C SER A 277 25.42 -10.60 16.45
N SER A 278 25.05 -9.54 15.71
CA SER A 278 23.65 -9.21 15.43
C SER A 278 23.04 -10.01 14.26
N GLU A 279 23.77 -10.95 13.67
CA GLU A 279 23.31 -11.86 12.60
C GLU A 279 22.87 -13.26 13.07
N ASN A 280 23.18 -13.65 14.31
CA ASN A 280 22.78 -14.93 14.92
C ASN A 280 21.71 -14.73 16.00
#